data_AF-A0A3M8DJA2-F1
#
_entry.id   AF-A0A3M8DJA2-F1
#
_cell.length_a   1.000
_cell.length_b   1.000
_cell.length_c   1.000
_cell.angle_alpha   90.00
_cell.angle_beta   90.00
_cell.angle_gamma   90.00
#
_symmetry.space_group_name_H-M   'P 1'
#
loop_
_entity.id
_entity.type
_entity.pdbx_description
1 polymer ?
#
loop_
_entity_poly.entity_id
_entity_poly.type
_entity_poly.pdbx_seq_one_letter_code
_entity_poly.pdbx_strand_id
1 'polypeptide(L)'
;MLVFLDTGIRLVELMNLKITDVNQADCTLYIRAVNSKNSIGRFVPFSLRTKKEIQTLIAEVRDLQLEPLFTTVYGKQLDPNASTFRD
;
A
#
# COMPACT_ATOMS: atom_id res chain seq x y z
N MET A 1 -2.39 -6.23 7.40
CA MET A 1 -1.23 -6.38 8.33
C MET A 1 -0.04 -7.15 7.75
N LEU A 2 -0.22 -8.13 6.86
CA LEU A 2 0.89 -8.94 6.32
C LEU A 2 1.99 -8.13 5.61
N VAL A 3 1.63 -7.15 4.78
CA VAL A 3 2.60 -6.26 4.12
C VAL A 3 3.51 -5.56 5.12
N PHE A 4 2.96 -5.13 6.25
CA PHE A 4 3.71 -4.43 7.28
C PHE A 4 4.76 -5.34 7.92
N LEU A 5 4.37 -6.58 8.21
CA LEU A 5 5.23 -7.58 8.85
C LEU A 5 6.30 -8.11 7.90
N ASP A 6 5.98 -8.31 6.62
CA ASP A 6 6.93 -8.83 5.63
C ASP A 6 7.98 -7.80 5.22
N THR A 7 7.61 -6.52 5.12
CA THR A 7 8.43 -5.51 4.46
C THR A 7 9.12 -4.53 5.42
N GLY A 8 8.62 -4.40 6.66
CA GLY A 8 9.08 -3.39 7.60
C GLY A 8 8.88 -1.94 7.12
N ILE A 9 7.99 -1.74 6.14
CA ILE A 9 7.65 -0.43 5.59
C ILE A 9 7.08 0.49 6.69
N ARG A 10 7.35 1.80 6.59
CA ARG A 10 6.76 2.77 7.54
C ARG A 10 5.27 2.92 7.27
N LEU A 11 4.49 3.19 8.31
CA LEU A 11 3.04 3.36 8.20
C LEU A 11 2.66 4.43 7.16
N VAL A 12 3.29 5.60 7.22
CA VAL A 12 3.05 6.69 6.25
C VAL A 12 3.38 6.27 4.81
N GLU A 13 4.45 5.50 4.59
CA GLU A 13 4.82 5.00 3.26
C GLU A 13 3.76 4.02 2.75
N LEU A 14 3.26 3.12 3.62
CA LEU A 14 2.23 2.14 3.30
C LEU A 14 0.91 2.80 2.85
N MET A 15 0.43 3.79 3.59
CA MET A 15 -0.86 4.44 3.29
C MET A 15 -0.82 5.30 2.02
N ASN A 16 0.37 5.62 1.51
CA ASN A 16 0.57 6.33 0.26
C ASN A 16 0.93 5.40 -0.92
N LEU A 17 0.87 4.07 -0.74
CA LEU A 17 1.05 3.11 -1.84
C LEU A 17 -0.15 3.16 -2.78
N LYS A 18 0.15 3.11 -4.08
CA LYS A 18 -0.86 2.95 -5.14
C LYS A 18 -0.78 1.55 -5.72
N ILE A 19 -1.84 1.12 -6.40
CA ILE A 19 -1.85 -0.18 -7.12
C ILE A 19 -0.65 -0.31 -8.06
N THR A 20 -0.30 0.78 -8.74
CA THR A 20 0.82 0.84 -9.70
C THR A 20 2.20 0.66 -9.06
N ASP A 21 2.31 0.76 -7.73
CA ASP A 21 3.57 0.53 -7.01
C ASP A 21 3.81 -0.95 -6.71
N VAL A 22 2.83 -1.81 -6.97
CA VAL A 22 2.91 -3.26 -6.72
C VAL A 22 3.39 -3.98 -7.97
N ASN A 23 4.60 -4.52 -7.92
CA ASN A 23 5.08 -5.47 -8.92
C ASN A 23 4.78 -6.90 -8.45
N GLN A 24 3.70 -7.47 -9.00
CA GLN A 24 3.27 -8.82 -8.64
C GLN A 24 4.13 -9.92 -9.26
N ALA A 25 4.82 -9.66 -10.38
CA ALA A 25 5.71 -10.64 -11.00
C ALA A 25 6.91 -10.90 -10.09
N ASP A 26 7.52 -9.82 -9.62
CA ASP A 26 8.76 -9.87 -8.83
C ASP A 26 8.51 -9.89 -7.30
N CYS A 27 7.26 -9.83 -6.86
CA CYS A 27 6.87 -9.73 -5.45
C CYS A 27 7.56 -8.57 -4.73
N THR A 28 7.55 -7.39 -5.35
CA THR A 28 8.16 -6.17 -4.81
C THR A 28 7.18 -5.00 -4.78
N LEU A 29 7.29 -4.15 -3.76
CA LEU A 29 6.63 -2.85 -3.68
C LEU A 29 7.64 -1.76 -3.94
N TYR A 30 7.29 -0.80 -4.78
CA TYR A 30 8.08 0.41 -4.96
C TYR A 30 7.61 1.52 -4.01
N ILE A 31 8.49 1.91 -3.09
CA ILE A 31 8.25 3.06 -2.23
C ILE A 31 8.77 4.28 -2.95
N ARG A 32 7.87 5.17 -3.39
CA ARG A 32 8.24 6.41 -4.08
C ARG A 32 9.07 7.32 -3.19
N ALA A 33 10.06 7.98 -3.78
CA ALA A 33 10.90 8.96 -3.11
C ALA A 33 10.09 10.02 -2.35
N VAL A 34 9.03 10.55 -2.97
CA VAL A 34 8.12 11.57 -2.38
C VAL A 34 7.47 11.13 -1.07
N ASN A 35 7.31 9.81 -0.87
CA ASN A 35 6.70 9.24 0.33
C ASN A 35 7.75 8.80 1.37
N SER A 36 9.04 8.87 1.03
CA SER A 36 10.14 8.45 1.89
C SER A 36 10.74 9.63 2.66
N LYS A 37 11.17 9.39 3.90
CA LYS A 37 11.77 10.44 4.76
C LYS A 37 12.99 11.14 4.15
N ASN A 38 13.80 10.41 3.39
CA ASN A 38 15.07 10.91 2.83
C ASN A 38 14.98 11.20 1.33
N SER A 39 13.77 11.20 0.76
CA SER A 39 13.55 11.38 -0.69
C SER A 39 14.27 10.34 -1.57
N ILE A 40 14.47 9.12 -1.06
CA ILE A 40 15.09 8.00 -1.78
C ILE A 40 14.03 6.93 -2.01
N GLY A 41 13.76 6.65 -3.28
CA GLY A 41 12.88 5.56 -3.68
C GLY A 41 13.57 4.21 -3.48
N ARG A 42 12.81 3.18 -3.09
CA ARG A 42 13.36 1.83 -2.89
C ARG A 42 12.34 0.76 -3.19
N PHE A 43 12.83 -0.41 -3.60
CA PHE A 43 12.01 -1.62 -3.67
C PHE A 43 12.08 -2.37 -2.35
N VAL A 44 10.93 -2.85 -1.87
CA VAL A 44 10.85 -3.76 -0.74
C VAL A 44 10.21 -5.08 -1.17
N PRO A 45 10.86 -6.23 -0.96
CA PRO A 45 10.30 -7.53 -1.31
C PRO A 45 9.21 -7.94 -0.32
N PHE A 46 8.23 -8.72 -0.77
CA PHE A 46 7.22 -9.36 0.08
C PHE A 46 7.05 -10.83 -0.28
N SER A 47 6.49 -11.62 0.64
CA SER A 47 6.34 -13.06 0.44
C SER A 47 5.24 -13.43 -0.55
N LEU A 48 5.29 -14.65 -1.10
CA LEU A 48 4.22 -15.21 -1.92
C LEU A 48 2.87 -15.29 -1.19
N ARG A 49 2.89 -15.41 0.15
CA ARG A 49 1.67 -15.35 0.96
C ARG A 49 1.05 -13.96 0.87
N THR A 50 1.86 -12.92 1.08
CA THR A 50 1.43 -11.53 0.97
C THR A 50 0.97 -11.18 -0.44
N LYS A 51 1.60 -11.75 -1.48
CA LYS A 51 1.16 -11.60 -2.88
C LYS A 51 -0.31 -11.96 -3.07
N LYS A 52 -0.75 -13.10 -2.55
CA LYS A 52 -2.14 -13.58 -2.71
C LYS A 52 -3.13 -12.59 -2.10
N GLU A 53 -2.84 -12.08 -0.92
CA GLU A 53 -3.71 -11.11 -0.23
C GLU A 53 -3.73 -9.75 -0.95
N ILE A 54 -2.57 -9.28 -1.43
CA ILE A 54 -2.50 -8.04 -2.23
C ILE A 54 -3.30 -8.21 -3.53
N GLN A 55 -3.26 -9.37 -4.17
CA GLN A 55 -4.02 -9.64 -5.39
C GLN A 55 -5.53 -9.53 -5.18
N THR A 56 -6.04 -10.13 -4.10
CA THR A 56 -7.45 -10.00 -3.72
C THR A 56 -7.82 -8.53 -3.47
N LEU A 57 -6.99 -7.81 -2.70
CA LEU A 57 -7.21 -6.39 -2.43
C LEU A 57 -7.22 -5.54 -3.70
N ILE A 58 -6.28 -5.76 -4.63
CA ILE A 58 -6.23 -5.02 -5.90
C ILE A 58 -7.49 -5.26 -6.74
N ALA A 59 -8.05 -6.48 -6.74
CA ALA A 59 -9.28 -6.77 -7.45
C ALA A 59 -10.45 -5.94 -6.89
N GLU A 60 -10.65 -5.94 -5.57
CA GLU A 60 -11.70 -5.17 -4.90
C GLU A 60 -11.57 -3.66 -5.13
N VAL A 61 -10.34 -3.13 -5.02
CA VAL A 61 -10.07 -1.69 -5.19
C VAL A 61 -10.27 -1.24 -6.64
N ARG A 62 -9.96 -2.10 -7.62
CA ARG A 62 -10.19 -1.81 -9.05
C ARG A 62 -11.67 -1.76 -9.40
N ASP A 63 -12.49 -2.65 -8.83
CA ASP A 63 -13.94 -2.64 -9.03
C ASP A 63 -14.57 -1.32 -8.53
N LEU A 64 -13.96 -0.71 -7.51
CA LEU A 64 -14.34 0.58 -6.95
C LEU A 64 -13.68 1.79 -7.65
N GLN A 65 -12.85 1.56 -8.68
CA GLN A 65 -12.10 2.59 -9.41
C GLN A 65 -11.21 3.48 -8.53
N LEU A 66 -10.64 2.91 -7.46
CA LEU A 66 -9.79 3.63 -6.51
C LEU A 66 -8.31 3.53 -6.89
N GLU A 67 -7.55 4.60 -6.64
CA GLU A 67 -6.12 4.67 -6.94
C GLU A 67 -5.21 4.17 -5.80
N PRO A 68 -5.46 4.52 -4.52
CA PRO A 68 -4.66 4.04 -3.40
C PRO A 68 -4.86 2.54 -3.20
N LEU A 69 -3.78 1.83 -2.84
CA LEU A 69 -3.86 0.39 -2.55
C LEU A 69 -4.65 0.12 -1.27
N PHE A 70 -4.51 1.00 -0.27
CA PHE A 70 -5.22 0.91 1.01
C PHE A 70 -6.15 2.11 1.15
N THR A 71 -7.44 1.83 1.26
CA THR A 71 -8.49 2.84 1.37
C THR A 71 -9.41 2.54 2.55
N THR A 72 -10.17 3.54 2.98
CA THR A 72 -11.32 3.36 3.86
C THR A 72 -12.47 2.68 3.12
N VAL A 73 -13.49 2.24 3.86
CA VAL A 73 -14.76 1.73 3.30
C VAL A 73 -15.50 2.77 2.44
N TYR A 74 -15.15 4.04 2.58
CA TYR A 74 -15.69 5.17 1.80
C TYR A 74 -14.84 5.50 0.58
N GLY A 75 -13.82 4.70 0.26
CA GLY A 75 -12.92 4.91 -0.85
C GLY A 75 -11.94 6.08 -0.68
N LYS A 76 -11.82 6.63 0.55
CA LYS A 76 -10.84 7.68 0.85
C LYS A 76 -9.49 7.05 1.19
N GLN A 77 -8.40 7.76 0.91
CA GLN A 77 -7.08 7.37 1.37
C GLN A 77 -7.04 7.37 2.91
N LEU A 78 -6.35 6.39 3.49
CA LEU A 78 -6.14 6.33 4.94
C LEU A 78 -5.22 7.48 5.39
N ASP A 79 -5.67 8.27 6.36
CA ASP A 79 -4.86 9.32 6.98
C ASP A 79 -4.04 8.75 8.16
N PRO A 80 -2.70 8.82 8.13
CA PRO A 80 -1.84 8.38 9.24
C PRO A 80 -2.14 9.02 10.58
N ASN A 81 -2.64 10.24 10.57
CA ASN A 81 -2.80 11.06 11.76
C ASN A 81 -4.27 11.14 12.20
N ALA A 82 -5.17 10.43 11.52
CA ALA A 82 -6.58 10.41 11.89
C ALA A 82 -6.75 9.78 13.29
N SER A 83 -7.12 10.60 14.26
CA SER A 83 -7.48 10.16 15.62
C SER A 83 -8.90 9.63 15.71
N THR A 84 -9.73 9.88 14.69
CA THR A 84 -11.09 9.36 14.53
C THR A 84 -11.40 9.18 13.06
N PHE A 85 -12.16 8.13 12.72
CA PHE A 85 -12.77 7.98 11.41
C PHE A 85 -13.88 9.04 11.30
N ARG A 86 -13.58 10.19 10.69
CA ARG A 86 -14.59 11.21 10.40
C ARG A 86 -14.80 11.27 8.89
N ASP A 87 -16.07 11.15 8.52
CA ASP A 87 -16.56 11.12 7.14
C ASP A 87 -16.51 12.49 6.47
#